data_AF-A0A820M1V7-F1
#
_entry.id   AF-A0A820M1V7-F1
#
_cell.length_a   1.000
_cell.length_b   1.000
_cell.length_c   1.000
_cell.angle_alpha   90.00
_cell.angle_beta   90.00
_cell.angle_gamma   90.00
#
_symmetry.space_group_name_H-M   'P 1'
#
loop_
_entity.id
_entity.type
_entity.pdbx_description
1 polymer ?
#
loop_
_entity_poly.entity_id
_entity_poly.type
_entity_poly.pdbx_seq_one_letter_code
_entity_poly.pdbx_strand_id
1 'polypeptide(L)'
;NEFSESRMEKIPNIRAKAYFRLAWLHALVVERLRYTPLGWSKHYEINESDLRFACDTIDQWIRNEGKDDIAWDALRYLIASCIYGGRLDNRFDQRLLASFVAKLFCQESLNSSYPLIQDDTSSLSIPMPQDTTKMKYVEWVKQLPANEKPTWLGLPDNAEKVLLISEGNL
;
A
#
# COMPACT_ATOMS: atom_id res chain seq x y z
N ASN A 1 2.44 11.83 15.16
CA ASN A 1 2.08 10.49 14.63
C ASN A 1 1.19 10.72 13.42
N GLU A 2 1.59 10.26 12.24
CA GLU A 2 0.92 10.61 10.97
C GLU A 2 -0.50 10.08 10.87
N PHE A 3 -0.78 8.98 11.56
CA PHE A 3 -2.12 8.42 11.67
C PHE A 3 -2.79 8.83 12.98
N SER A 4 -2.70 10.10 13.39
CA SER A 4 -3.50 10.58 14.53
C SER A 4 -4.98 10.60 14.15
N GLU A 5 -5.86 10.26 15.10
CA GLU A 5 -7.32 10.28 14.88
C GLU A 5 -7.78 11.66 14.44
N SER A 6 -7.26 12.72 15.08
CA SER A 6 -7.52 14.12 14.75
C SER A 6 -7.19 14.52 13.31
N ARG A 7 -6.23 13.84 12.68
CA ARG A 7 -5.82 14.07 11.30
C ARG A 7 -6.62 13.19 10.35
N MET A 8 -6.64 11.89 10.61
CA MET A 8 -7.24 10.86 9.76
C MET A 8 -8.76 10.98 9.64
N GLU A 9 -9.45 11.28 10.74
CA GLU A 9 -10.92 11.31 10.83
C GLU A 9 -11.52 12.69 10.51
N LYS A 10 -10.67 13.65 10.14
CA LYS A 10 -11.13 14.95 9.66
C LYS A 10 -11.94 14.75 8.37
N ILE A 11 -12.98 15.56 8.18
CA ILE A 11 -13.75 15.59 6.93
C ILE A 11 -12.83 16.04 5.77
N PRO A 12 -12.95 15.46 4.56
CA PRO A 12 -13.85 14.39 4.15
C PRO A 12 -13.39 12.97 4.54
N ASN A 13 -14.36 12.06 4.72
CA ASN A 13 -14.13 10.65 5.09
C ASN A 13 -13.21 9.87 4.14
N ILE A 14 -13.05 10.34 2.89
CA ILE A 14 -12.08 9.79 1.93
C ILE A 14 -10.64 9.88 2.43
N ARG A 15 -10.33 10.82 3.35
CA ARG A 15 -9.00 10.93 3.97
C ARG A 15 -8.60 9.65 4.69
N ALA A 16 -9.46 9.16 5.58
CA ALA A 16 -9.22 7.92 6.32
C ALA A 16 -8.99 6.73 5.36
N LYS A 17 -9.81 6.65 4.31
CA LYS A 17 -9.68 5.65 3.24
C LYS A 17 -8.34 5.73 2.49
N ALA A 18 -7.90 6.94 2.15
CA ALA A 18 -6.63 7.17 1.46
C ALA A 18 -5.43 6.85 2.36
N TYR A 19 -5.51 7.17 3.66
CA TYR A 19 -4.46 6.91 4.64
C TYR A 19 -4.27 5.42 4.86
N PHE A 20 -5.35 4.65 4.96
CA PHE A 20 -5.25 3.20 5.04
C PHE A 20 -4.56 2.61 3.80
N ARG A 21 -4.96 3.02 2.59
CA ARG A 21 -4.33 2.57 1.33
C ARG A 21 -2.85 2.91 1.28
N LEU A 22 -2.48 4.09 1.77
CA LEU A 22 -1.10 4.53 1.82
C LEU A 22 -0.27 3.74 2.86
N ALA A 23 -0.84 3.46 4.03
CA ALA A 23 -0.21 2.60 5.02
C ALA A 23 0.01 1.18 4.49
N TRP A 24 -1.00 0.62 3.81
CA TRP A 24 -0.90 -0.67 3.14
C TRP A 24 0.18 -0.68 2.05
N LEU A 25 0.20 0.34 1.18
CA LEU A 25 1.24 0.50 0.15
C LEU A 25 2.63 0.55 0.78
N HIS A 26 2.81 1.34 1.84
CA HIS A 26 4.08 1.50 2.51
C HIS A 26 4.57 0.16 3.10
N ALA A 27 3.69 -0.53 3.83
CA ALA A 27 3.99 -1.85 4.38
C ALA A 27 4.36 -2.85 3.27
N LEU A 28 3.60 -2.89 2.17
CA LEU A 28 3.88 -3.75 1.03
C LEU A 28 5.26 -3.46 0.42
N VAL A 29 5.58 -2.19 0.19
CA VAL A 29 6.84 -1.77 -0.42
C VAL A 29 8.03 -2.12 0.48
N VAL A 30 7.92 -1.84 1.79
CA VAL A 30 8.94 -2.15 2.79
C VAL A 30 9.13 -3.66 2.94
N GLU A 31 8.04 -4.43 3.04
CA GLU A 31 8.11 -5.88 3.19
C GLU A 31 8.75 -6.54 1.96
N ARG A 32 8.45 -6.06 0.75
CA ARG A 32 9.09 -6.53 -0.48
C ARG A 32 10.60 -6.28 -0.51
N LEU A 33 11.16 -5.32 0.24
CA LEU A 33 12.62 -5.12 0.32
C LEU A 33 13.34 -6.31 0.96
N ARG A 34 12.67 -7.06 1.85
CA ARG A 34 13.22 -8.28 2.46
C ARG A 34 13.53 -9.36 1.42
N TYR A 35 12.77 -9.39 0.32
CA TYR A 35 12.90 -10.39 -0.73
C TYR A 35 13.84 -9.95 -1.86
N THR A 36 14.70 -8.95 -1.67
CA THR A 36 15.64 -8.51 -2.72
C THR A 36 16.58 -9.67 -3.11
N PRO A 37 16.78 -10.00 -4.40
CA PRO A 37 16.39 -9.24 -5.60
C PRO A 37 15.03 -9.63 -6.23
N LEU A 38 14.27 -10.55 -5.62
CA LEU A 38 12.97 -11.01 -6.12
C LEU A 38 11.85 -9.98 -5.88
N GLY A 39 11.87 -9.32 -4.72
CA GLY A 39 10.92 -8.27 -4.33
C GLY A 39 11.15 -6.94 -5.05
N TRP A 40 12.41 -6.57 -5.23
CA TRP A 40 12.86 -5.38 -5.96
C TRP A 40 14.20 -5.69 -6.60
N SER A 41 14.56 -5.02 -7.69
CA SER A 41 15.85 -5.29 -8.34
C SER A 41 17.07 -4.99 -7.47
N LYS A 42 16.91 -4.12 -6.46
CA LYS A 42 17.90 -3.79 -5.44
C LYS A 42 17.25 -3.25 -4.19
N HIS A 43 18.07 -3.07 -3.14
CA HIS A 43 17.62 -2.46 -1.91
C HIS A 43 17.49 -0.94 -2.08
N TYR A 44 16.29 -0.41 -1.81
CA TYR A 44 15.97 1.01 -1.83
C TYR A 44 15.74 1.53 -0.42
N GLU A 45 16.20 2.75 -0.14
CA GLU A 45 15.97 3.41 1.14
C GLU A 45 14.58 4.08 1.16
N ILE A 46 13.59 3.34 1.65
CA ILE A 46 12.22 3.81 1.83
C ILE A 46 11.94 3.83 3.34
N ASN A 47 11.53 4.98 3.86
CA ASN A 47 11.41 5.20 5.30
C ASN A 47 10.14 5.99 5.68
N GLU A 48 9.93 6.18 6.98
CA GLU A 48 8.74 6.87 7.51
C GLU A 48 8.59 8.32 7.02
N SER A 49 9.67 8.97 6.58
CA SER A 49 9.60 10.32 6.02
C SER A 49 8.89 10.34 4.66
N ASP A 50 9.08 9.29 3.84
CA ASP A 50 8.36 9.15 2.58
C ASP A 50 6.86 8.95 2.82
N LEU A 51 6.51 8.18 3.87
CA LEU A 51 5.13 8.00 4.31
C LEU A 51 4.50 9.30 4.81
N ARG A 52 5.21 10.05 5.66
CA ARG A 52 4.77 11.36 6.16
C ARG A 52 4.52 12.32 5.00
N PHE A 53 5.47 12.42 4.07
CA PHE A 53 5.36 13.30 2.92
C PHE A 53 4.19 12.90 2.00
N ALA A 54 3.92 11.60 1.86
CA ALA A 54 2.74 11.13 1.15
C ALA A 54 1.42 11.52 1.84
N CYS A 55 1.33 11.40 3.18
CA CYS A 55 0.17 11.87 3.94
C CYS A 55 -0.06 13.37 3.77
N ASP A 56 1.01 14.17 3.82
CA ASP A 56 0.95 15.63 3.63
C ASP A 56 0.47 15.99 2.22
N THR A 57 0.95 15.26 1.20
CA THR A 57 0.54 15.42 -0.19
C THR A 57 -0.95 15.09 -0.37
N ILE A 58 -1.44 13.99 0.23
CA ILE A 58 -2.86 13.64 0.21
C ILE A 58 -3.71 14.71 0.89
N ASP A 59 -3.27 15.23 2.04
CA ASP A 59 -4.01 16.30 2.72
C ASP A 59 -4.10 17.57 1.89
N GLN A 60 -3.01 17.96 1.24
CA GLN A 60 -2.98 19.11 0.36
C GLN A 60 -3.89 18.89 -0.86
N TRP A 61 -3.85 17.70 -1.46
CA TRP A 61 -4.70 17.34 -2.59
C TRP A 61 -6.19 17.39 -2.19
N ILE A 62 -6.58 16.78 -1.07
CA ILE A 62 -7.96 16.80 -0.54
C ILE A 62 -8.43 18.23 -0.24
N ARG A 63 -7.54 19.13 0.21
CA ARG A 63 -7.87 20.53 0.47
C ARG A 63 -8.14 21.31 -0.81
N ASN A 64 -7.47 20.96 -1.92
CA ASN A 64 -7.49 21.73 -3.16
C ASN A 64 -8.58 21.26 -4.14
N GLU A 65 -8.79 19.95 -4.30
CA GLU A 65 -9.67 19.41 -5.35
C GLU A 65 -11.13 19.22 -4.94
N GLY A 66 -11.48 19.47 -3.68
CA GLY A 66 -12.86 19.30 -3.21
C GLY A 66 -13.25 17.83 -2.99
N LYS A 67 -14.55 17.58 -2.76
CA LYS A 67 -15.04 16.28 -2.26
C LYS A 67 -15.65 15.38 -3.32
N ASP A 68 -15.98 15.92 -4.49
CA ASP A 68 -17.01 15.34 -5.34
C ASP A 68 -16.47 14.52 -6.54
N ASP A 69 -15.19 14.69 -6.91
CA ASP A 69 -14.53 13.81 -7.88
C ASP A 69 -13.04 13.63 -7.55
N ILE A 70 -12.59 12.37 -7.48
CA ILE A 70 -11.20 12.05 -7.16
C ILE A 70 -10.44 11.93 -8.48
N ALA A 71 -9.51 12.85 -8.74
CA ALA A 71 -8.55 12.75 -9.82
C ALA A 71 -7.55 11.61 -9.58
N TRP A 72 -8.00 10.37 -9.77
CA TRP A 72 -7.23 9.16 -9.50
C TRP A 72 -5.91 9.11 -10.27
N ASP A 73 -5.87 9.59 -11.51
CA ASP A 73 -4.64 9.66 -12.30
C ASP A 73 -3.60 10.58 -11.65
N ALA A 74 -4.01 11.77 -11.20
CA ALA A 74 -3.12 12.72 -10.54
C ALA A 74 -2.61 12.17 -9.21
N LEU A 75 -3.50 11.58 -8.40
CA LEU A 75 -3.13 10.97 -7.12
C LEU A 75 -2.16 9.79 -7.31
N ARG A 76 -2.42 8.91 -8.29
CA ARG A 76 -1.53 7.80 -8.62
C ARG A 76 -0.18 8.30 -9.10
N TYR A 77 -0.14 9.34 -9.95
CA TYR A 77 1.11 9.92 -10.42
C TYR A 77 1.94 10.51 -9.26
N LEU A 78 1.31 11.27 -8.37
CA LEU A 78 1.98 11.83 -7.18
C LEU A 78 2.60 10.74 -6.31
N ILE A 79 1.84 9.68 -6.00
CA ILE A 79 2.31 8.60 -5.12
C ILE A 79 3.39 7.75 -5.83
N ALA A 80 3.10 7.27 -7.04
CA ALA A 80 3.95 6.31 -7.74
C ALA A 80 5.20 6.95 -8.34
N SER A 81 5.11 8.17 -8.88
CA SER A 81 6.22 8.80 -9.60
C SER A 81 6.99 9.79 -8.73
N CYS A 82 6.27 10.67 -8.02
CA CYS A 82 6.92 11.75 -7.28
C CYS A 82 7.42 11.32 -5.90
N ILE A 83 6.65 10.52 -5.16
CA ILE A 83 6.98 10.17 -3.78
C ILE A 83 7.84 8.90 -3.72
N TYR A 84 7.27 7.74 -4.01
CA TYR A 84 7.99 6.47 -3.91
C TYR A 84 8.89 6.23 -5.13
N GLY A 85 8.43 6.62 -6.33
CA GLY A 85 9.18 6.44 -7.59
C GLY A 85 10.46 7.26 -7.67
N GLY A 86 10.56 8.38 -6.95
CA GLY A 86 11.77 9.18 -6.87
C GLY A 86 12.96 8.43 -6.24
N ARG A 87 12.70 7.33 -5.52
CA ARG A 87 13.73 6.43 -4.98
C ARG A 87 14.17 5.35 -5.96
N LEU A 88 13.34 5.05 -6.96
CA LEU A 88 13.53 3.95 -7.88
C LEU A 88 14.20 4.42 -9.16
N ASP A 89 15.33 3.82 -9.54
CA ASP A 89 16.03 4.11 -10.80
C ASP A 89 15.92 2.97 -11.82
N ASN A 90 15.29 1.84 -11.46
CA ASN A 90 14.98 0.75 -12.36
C ASN A 90 13.54 0.89 -12.91
N ARG A 91 13.41 0.92 -14.25
CA ARG A 91 12.10 1.04 -14.93
C ARG A 91 11.11 -0.08 -14.58
N PHE A 92 11.59 -1.30 -14.31
CA PHE A 92 10.74 -2.42 -13.96
C PHE A 92 10.21 -2.29 -12.53
N ASP A 93 11.04 -1.80 -11.61
CA ASP A 93 10.61 -1.49 -10.25
C ASP A 93 9.60 -0.32 -10.25
N GLN A 94 9.84 0.73 -11.04
CA GLN A 94 8.88 1.83 -11.21
C GLN A 94 7.53 1.32 -11.75
N ARG A 95 7.54 0.45 -12.76
CA ARG A 95 6.32 -0.17 -13.31
C ARG A 95 5.62 -1.06 -12.28
N LEU A 96 6.36 -1.81 -11.49
CA LEU A 96 5.83 -2.65 -10.43
C LEU A 96 5.15 -1.79 -9.35
N LEU A 97 5.83 -0.76 -8.85
CA LEU A 97 5.27 0.21 -7.90
C LEU A 97 3.97 0.84 -8.45
N ALA A 98 4.00 1.30 -9.70
CA ALA A 98 2.83 1.88 -10.34
C ALA A 98 1.64 0.91 -10.41
N SER A 99 1.89 -0.40 -10.55
CA SER A 99 0.83 -1.41 -10.53
C SER A 99 0.16 -1.55 -9.15
N PHE A 100 0.94 -1.50 -8.06
CA PHE A 100 0.38 -1.52 -6.70
C PHE A 100 -0.41 -0.25 -6.41
N VAL A 101 0.13 0.90 -6.80
CA VAL A 101 -0.56 2.19 -6.65
C VAL A 101 -1.86 2.21 -7.47
N ALA A 102 -1.86 1.66 -8.69
CA ALA A 102 -3.07 1.55 -9.50
C ALA A 102 -4.15 0.65 -8.90
N LYS A 103 -3.77 -0.47 -8.27
CA LYS A 103 -4.71 -1.36 -7.56
C LYS A 103 -5.32 -0.71 -6.32
N LEU A 104 -4.52 0.06 -5.57
CA LEU A 104 -4.98 0.66 -4.31
C LEU A 104 -5.76 1.96 -4.51
N PHE A 105 -5.40 2.75 -5.52
CA PHE A 105 -5.95 4.08 -5.78
C PHE A 105 -6.72 4.10 -7.11
N CYS A 106 -7.85 3.39 -7.13
CA CYS A 106 -8.81 3.41 -8.23
C CYS A 106 -10.25 3.56 -7.73
N GLN A 107 -11.16 3.93 -8.63
CA GLN A 107 -12.57 4.13 -8.32
C GLN A 107 -13.22 2.83 -7.80
N GLU A 108 -12.85 1.69 -8.38
CA GLU A 108 -13.38 0.37 -8.04
C GLU A 108 -13.04 -0.02 -6.60
N SER A 109 -11.91 0.47 -6.07
CA SER A 109 -11.49 0.23 -4.69
C SER A 109 -12.43 0.83 -3.63
N LEU A 110 -13.35 1.71 -4.03
CA LEU A 110 -14.38 2.25 -3.14
C LEU A 110 -15.52 1.25 -2.88
N ASN A 111 -15.61 0.18 -3.66
CA ASN A 111 -16.59 -0.89 -3.45
C ASN A 111 -16.14 -1.78 -2.27
N SER A 112 -17.08 -2.12 -1.37
CA SER A 112 -16.81 -2.99 -0.21
C SER A 112 -16.43 -4.42 -0.59
N SER A 113 -16.79 -4.88 -1.78
CA SER A 113 -16.41 -6.19 -2.31
C SER A 113 -15.08 -6.16 -3.09
N TYR A 114 -14.44 -5.01 -3.22
CA TYR A 114 -13.18 -4.92 -3.95
C TYR A 114 -12.07 -5.68 -3.21
N PRO A 115 -11.38 -6.64 -3.85
CA PRO A 115 -10.37 -7.45 -3.18
C PRO A 115 -9.08 -6.63 -2.98
N LEU A 116 -8.68 -6.46 -1.72
CA LEU A 116 -7.35 -5.96 -1.38
C LEU A 116 -6.31 -7.05 -1.65
N ILE A 117 -6.59 -8.25 -1.15
CA ILE A 117 -5.79 -9.45 -1.37
C ILE A 117 -6.67 -10.49 -2.06
N GLN A 118 -6.11 -11.10 -3.10
CA GLN A 118 -6.72 -12.22 -3.79
C GLN A 118 -5.62 -13.27 -3.94
N ASP A 119 -5.76 -14.38 -3.21
CA ASP A 119 -4.88 -15.53 -3.32
C ASP A 119 -5.60 -16.62 -4.12
N ASP A 120 -5.27 -16.70 -5.41
CA ASP A 120 -5.84 -17.67 -6.34
C ASP A 120 -5.48 -19.12 -5.95
N THR A 121 -4.46 -19.34 -5.11
CA THR A 121 -4.05 -20.68 -4.67
C THR A 121 -4.88 -21.22 -3.51
N SER A 122 -5.43 -20.33 -2.66
CA SER A 122 -6.16 -20.72 -1.44
C SER A 122 -7.62 -20.29 -1.44
N SER A 123 -8.11 -19.70 -2.54
CA SER A 123 -9.44 -19.08 -2.64
C SER A 123 -9.70 -18.01 -1.56
N LEU A 124 -8.64 -17.53 -0.90
CA LEU A 124 -8.72 -16.48 0.10
C LEU A 124 -8.86 -15.13 -0.60
N SER A 125 -9.95 -14.43 -0.30
CA SER A 125 -10.18 -13.06 -0.75
C SER A 125 -10.41 -12.18 0.47
N ILE A 126 -9.53 -11.20 0.67
CA ILE A 126 -9.64 -10.23 1.75
C ILE A 126 -10.12 -8.91 1.13
N PRO A 127 -11.32 -8.42 1.50
CA PRO A 127 -11.88 -7.20 0.94
C PRO A 127 -11.16 -5.95 1.46
N MET A 128 -11.19 -4.89 0.66
CA MET A 128 -10.71 -3.57 1.03
C MET A 128 -11.60 -2.97 2.15
N PRO A 129 -11.04 -2.64 3.33
CA PRO A 129 -11.82 -2.03 4.39
C PRO A 129 -12.31 -0.62 4.00
N GLN A 130 -13.60 -0.38 4.19
CA GLN A 130 -14.30 0.85 3.78
C GLN A 130 -14.61 1.79 4.95
N ASP A 131 -14.08 1.49 6.13
CA ASP A 131 -14.31 2.29 7.33
C ASP A 131 -13.70 3.69 7.24
N THR A 132 -14.06 4.55 8.19
CA THR A 132 -13.65 5.95 8.20
C THR A 132 -12.96 6.36 9.50
N THR A 133 -12.78 5.41 10.41
CA THR A 133 -12.17 5.65 11.72
C THR A 133 -10.91 4.81 11.88
N LYS A 134 -9.92 5.38 12.56
CA LYS A 134 -8.65 4.69 12.79
C LYS A 134 -8.85 3.39 13.56
N MET A 135 -9.68 3.42 14.60
CA MET A 135 -9.92 2.27 15.47
C MET A 135 -10.41 1.05 14.68
N LYS A 136 -11.31 1.24 13.72
CA LYS A 136 -11.82 0.14 12.90
C LYS A 136 -10.76 -0.42 11.96
N TYR A 137 -9.90 0.42 11.39
CA TYR A 137 -8.76 -0.06 10.61
C TYR A 137 -7.77 -0.86 11.46
N VAL A 138 -7.50 -0.41 12.69
CA VAL A 138 -6.64 -1.14 13.64
C VAL A 138 -7.25 -2.51 13.96
N GLU A 139 -8.55 -2.56 14.20
CA GLU A 139 -9.25 -3.81 14.46
C GLU A 139 -9.24 -4.75 13.25
N TRP A 140 -9.45 -4.21 12.05
CA TRP A 140 -9.35 -4.96 10.81
C TRP A 140 -7.95 -5.57 10.61
N VAL A 141 -6.87 -4.81 10.88
CA VAL A 141 -5.49 -5.32 10.78
C VAL A 141 -5.27 -6.48 11.76
N LYS A 142 -5.81 -6.39 12.98
CA LYS A 142 -5.69 -7.48 13.98
C LYS A 142 -6.40 -8.76 13.58
N GLN A 143 -7.37 -8.69 12.68
CA GLN A 143 -8.12 -9.84 12.18
C GLN A 143 -7.44 -10.52 10.99
N LEU A 144 -6.32 -9.97 10.49
CA LEU A 144 -5.54 -10.63 9.45
C LEU A 144 -4.98 -11.97 9.94
N PRO A 145 -4.97 -13.01 9.08
CA PRO A 145 -4.38 -14.30 9.43
C PRO A 145 -2.88 -14.15 9.74
N ALA A 146 -2.41 -14.90 10.75
CA ALA A 146 -1.02 -14.86 11.20
C ALA A 146 0.00 -15.39 10.17
N ASN A 147 -0.45 -16.15 9.17
CA ASN A 147 0.41 -16.68 8.12
C ASN A 147 0.30 -15.82 6.86
N GLU A 148 1.04 -14.71 6.86
CA GLU A 148 1.17 -13.82 5.72
C GLU A 148 2.01 -14.50 4.64
N LYS A 149 1.40 -14.77 3.49
CA LYS A 149 2.09 -15.42 2.38
C LYS A 149 2.78 -14.40 1.48
N PRO A 150 3.91 -14.76 0.81
CA PRO A 150 4.52 -13.91 -0.21
C PRO A 150 3.55 -13.51 -1.35
N THR A 151 2.51 -14.31 -1.61
CA THR A 151 1.47 -13.99 -2.59
C THR A 151 0.73 -12.69 -2.31
N TRP A 152 0.64 -12.27 -1.05
CA TRP A 152 0.04 -11.00 -0.67
C TRP A 152 0.84 -9.80 -1.18
N LEU A 153 2.15 -10.00 -1.33
CA LEU A 153 3.08 -9.03 -1.89
C LEU A 153 3.12 -9.11 -3.41
N GLY A 154 2.42 -10.06 -4.05
CA GLY A 154 2.56 -10.37 -5.47
C GLY A 154 3.83 -11.17 -5.80
N LEU A 155 4.33 -11.95 -4.84
CA LEU A 155 5.45 -12.88 -5.03
C LEU A 155 4.95 -14.32 -5.13
N PRO A 156 5.70 -15.22 -5.80
CA PRO A 156 5.34 -16.64 -5.82
C PRO A 156 5.47 -17.27 -4.42
N ASP A 157 4.69 -18.31 -4.13
CA ASP A 157 4.68 -19.00 -2.82
C ASP A 157 6.06 -19.51 -2.38
N ASN A 158 6.94 -19.82 -3.33
CA ASN A 158 8.29 -20.29 -3.04
C ASN A 158 9.29 -19.17 -2.69
N ALA A 159 8.90 -17.90 -2.75
CA ALA A 159 9.77 -16.76 -2.44
C ALA A 159 10.36 -16.85 -1.03
N GLU A 160 9.56 -17.24 -0.04
CA GLU A 160 10.01 -17.41 1.35
C GLU A 160 11.08 -18.50 1.47
N LYS A 161 10.90 -19.62 0.77
CA LYS A 161 11.89 -20.69 0.74
C LYS A 161 13.22 -20.21 0.15
N VAL A 162 13.17 -19.44 -0.94
CA VAL A 162 14.37 -18.87 -1.58
C VAL A 162 15.10 -17.92 -0.62
N LEU A 163 14.36 -17.10 0.13
CA LEU A 163 14.92 -16.20 1.13
C LEU A 163 15.64 -16.98 2.23
N LEU A 164 15.00 -17.99 2.83
CA LEU A 164 15.60 -18.83 3.88
C LEU A 164 16.86 -19.56 3.40
N ILE A 165 16.90 -20.02 2.13
CA ILE A 165 18.10 -20.59 1.52
C ILE A 165 19.23 -19.55 1.48
N SER A 166 18.94 -18.33 1.05
CA SER A 166 19.96 -17.28 0.93
C SER A 166 20.53 -16.82 2.27
N GLU A 167 19.73 -16.88 3.34
CA GLU A 167 20.15 -16.50 4.69
C GLU A 167 20.89 -17.62 5.42
N GLY A 168 20.95 -18.84 4.84
CA GLY A 168 21.58 -20.00 5.47
C GLY A 168 20.77 -20.60 6.64
N ASN A 169 19.46 -20.35 6.66
CA ASN A 169 18.54 -20.69 7.75
C ASN A 169 17.73 -21.98 7.50
N LEU A 170 18.24 -22.91 6.67
CA LEU A 170 17.61 -24.20 6.32
C LEU A 170 18.38 -25.41 6.83
#